data_AF-A0A524JKN1-F1
#
_entry.id   AF-A0A524JKN1-F1
#
_cell.length_a   1.000
_cell.length_b   1.000
_cell.length_c   1.000
_cell.angle_alpha   90.00
_cell.angle_beta   90.00
_cell.angle_gamma   90.00
#
_symmetry.space_group_name_H-M   'P 1'
#
loop_
_entity.id
_entity.type
_entity.pdbx_description
1 polymer ?
#
loop_
_entity_poly.entity_id
_entity_poly.type
_entity_poly.pdbx_seq_one_letter_code
_entity_poly.pdbx_strand_id
1 'polypeptide(L)' 'MAETTQVTVIGGGSSGLMAAVSAARCGAEVVLLERLDRVGKKLLATGNGRCNLSNADCSLSRFYGGDPAF' A
#
# COMPACT_ATOMS: atom_id res chain seq x y z
N MET A 1 4.78 7.92 -29.99
CA MET A 1 4.06 7.87 -28.70
C MET A 1 4.93 7.07 -27.74
N ALA A 2 5.19 7.57 -26.54
CA ALA A 2 5.89 6.76 -25.53
C ALA A 2 4.98 5.59 -25.14
N GLU A 3 5.54 4.39 -24.97
CA GLU A 3 4.78 3.27 -24.40
C GLU A 3 4.42 3.58 -22.95
N THR A 4 3.13 3.54 -22.63
CA THR A 4 2.65 3.68 -21.25
C THR A 4 2.69 2.32 -20.58
N THR A 5 3.45 2.19 -19.49
CA THR A 5 3.47 0.98 -18.68
C THR A 5 2.12 0.78 -17.99
N GLN A 6 1.56 -0.42 -18.08
CA GLN A 6 0.33 -0.82 -17.40
C GLN A 6 0.66 -1.52 -16.08
N VAL A 7 0.04 -1.11 -14.97
CA VAL A 7 0.25 -1.71 -13.65
C VAL A 7 -1.08 -2.09 -13.02
N THR A 8 -1.26 -3.38 -12.75
CA THR A 8 -2.41 -3.88 -11.99
C THR A 8 -2.01 -4.13 -10.54
N VAL A 9 -2.73 -3.50 -9.62
CA VAL A 9 -2.55 -3.66 -8.16
C VAL A 9 -3.72 -4.45 -7.59
N ILE A 10 -3.43 -5.57 -6.93
CA ILE A 10 -4.44 -6.44 -6.29
C ILE A 10 -4.44 -6.19 -4.79
N GLY A 11 -5.55 -5.66 -4.27
CA GLY A 11 -5.77 -5.32 -2.87
C GLY A 11 -5.70 -3.81 -2.63
N GLY A 12 -6.81 -3.21 -2.20
CA GLY A 12 -6.94 -1.80 -1.82
C GLY A 12 -6.59 -1.54 -0.36
N GLY A 13 -5.63 -2.27 0.21
CA GLY A 13 -5.07 -2.02 1.55
C GLY A 13 -4.08 -0.85 1.57
N SER A 14 -3.37 -0.66 2.70
CA SER A 14 -2.34 0.38 2.82
C SER A 14 -1.24 0.25 1.77
N SER A 15 -0.67 -0.94 1.62
CA SER A 15 0.40 -1.20 0.65
C SER A 15 -0.07 -1.03 -0.80
N GLY A 16 -1.23 -1.57 -1.15
CA GLY A 16 -1.75 -1.49 -2.52
C GLY A 16 -2.13 -0.06 -2.93
N LEU A 17 -2.77 0.71 -2.03
CA LEU A 17 -3.03 2.13 -2.30
C LEU A 17 -1.73 2.91 -2.51
N MET A 18 -0.71 2.66 -1.68
CA MET A 18 0.60 3.31 -1.82
C MET A 18 1.30 2.91 -3.13
N ALA A 19 1.26 1.62 -3.49
CA ALA A 19 1.83 1.11 -4.74
C ALA A 19 1.16 1.72 -5.97
N ALA A 20 -0.18 1.78 -5.99
CA ALA A 20 -0.95 2.36 -7.09
C ALA A 20 -0.64 3.84 -7.30
N VAL A 21 -0.61 4.63 -6.22
CA VAL A 21 -0.26 6.05 -6.29
C VAL A 21 1.19 6.23 -6.75
N SER A 22 2.12 5.41 -6.27
CA SER A 22 3.53 5.50 -6.65
C SER A 22 3.72 5.18 -8.13
N ALA A 23 3.09 4.11 -8.63
CA ALA A 23 3.15 3.74 -10.05
C ALA A 23 2.55 4.82 -10.95
N ALA A 24 1.38 5.36 -10.60
CA ALA A 24 0.74 6.44 -11.35
C ALA A 24 1.61 7.71 -11.41
N ARG A 25 2.29 8.05 -10.29
CA ARG A 25 3.24 9.17 -10.25
C ARG A 25 4.47 8.97 -11.14
N CYS A 26 4.83 7.72 -11.42
CA CYS A 26 5.89 7.36 -12.37
C CYS A 26 5.40 7.30 -13.83
N GLY A 27 4.15 7.68 -14.12
CA GLY A 27 3.60 7.73 -15.47
C GLY A 27 2.97 6.42 -15.95
N ALA A 28 2.77 5.44 -15.06
CA ALA A 28 2.04 4.23 -15.40
C ALA A 28 0.52 4.47 -15.47
N GLU A 29 -0.16 3.73 -16.33
CA GLU A 29 -1.61 3.55 -16.26
C GLU A 29 -1.90 2.44 -15.23
N VAL A 30 -2.73 2.73 -14.24
CA VAL A 30 -2.90 1.88 -13.06
C VAL A 30 -4.34 1.43 -12.89
N VAL A 31 -4.54 0.12 -12.71
CA VAL A 31 -5.81 -0.48 -12.28
C VAL A 31 -5.64 -1.05 -10.88
N LEU A 32 -6.44 -0.59 -9.92
CA LEU A 32 -6.48 -1.15 -8.56
C LEU A 32 -7.76 -1.95 -8.37
N LEU A 33 -7.62 -3.19 -7.90
CA LEU A 33 -8.73 -4.10 -7.62
C LEU A 33 -8.84 -4.34 -6.12
N GLU A 34 -10.03 -4.15 -5.56
CA GLU A 34 -10.35 -4.46 -4.17
C GLU A 34 -11.58 -5.36 -4.13
N ARG A 35 -11.53 -6.39 -3.27
CA ARG A 35 -12.62 -7.35 -3.11
C ARG A 35 -13.74 -6.79 -2.23
N LEU A 36 -13.38 -5.98 -1.24
CA LEU A 36 -14.33 -5.37 -0.31
C LEU A 36 -15.05 -4.20 -0.96
N ASP A 37 -16.18 -3.83 -0.35
CA ASP A 37 -17.01 -2.67 -0.70
C ASP A 37 -16.29 -1.33 -0.61
N ARG A 38 -15.11 -1.29 0.02
CA ARG A 38 -14.29 -0.09 0.15
C ARG A 38 -12.81 -0.41 0.29
N VAL A 39 -11.98 0.37 -0.40
CA VAL A 39 -10.53 0.43 -0.14
C VAL A 39 -10.27 0.91 1.29
N GLY A 40 -9.14 0.50 1.87
CA GLY A 40 -8.70 0.95 3.18
C GLY A 40 -9.61 0.51 4.34
N LYS A 41 -10.51 -0.47 4.15
CA LYS A 41 -11.46 -0.87 5.21
C LYS A 41 -10.76 -1.24 6.51
N LYS A 42 -9.61 -1.92 6.45
CA LYS A 42 -8.78 -2.23 7.63
C LYS A 42 -8.06 -0.99 8.18
N LEU A 43 -7.61 -0.07 7.32
CA LEU A 43 -6.95 1.18 7.76
C LEU A 43 -7.86 1.99 8.69
N LEU A 44 -9.14 2.09 8.35
CA LEU A 44 -10.16 2.80 9.13
C LEU A 44 -10.32 2.23 10.55
N ALA A 45 -10.00 0.96 10.78
CA ALA A 45 -10.11 0.33 12.10
C ALA A 45 -8.82 0.47 12.94
N THR A 46 -7.68 0.79 12.32
CA THR A 46 -6.40 0.87 13.04
C THR A 46 -6.38 2.05 14.03
N GLY A 47 -5.62 1.91 15.12
CA GLY A 47 -5.50 2.96 16.14
C GLY A 47 -6.84 3.36 16.78
N ASN A 48 -7.77 2.40 16.91
CA ASN A 48 -9.12 2.65 17.43
C ASN A 48 -9.85 3.75 16.64
N GLY A 49 -9.84 3.64 15.31
CA GLY A 49 -10.48 4.62 14.41
C GLY A 49 -9.65 5.85 14.08
N ARG A 50 -8.46 6.02 14.69
CA ARG A 50 -7.61 7.20 14.50
C ARG A 50 -6.51 7.02 13.45
N CYS A 51 -6.39 5.81 12.90
CA CYS A 51 -5.32 5.43 11.99
C CYS A 51 -3.94 5.49 12.66
N ASN A 52 -3.50 4.36 13.25
CA ASN A 52 -2.12 4.26 13.71
C ASN A 52 -1.19 4.06 12.50
N LEU A 53 -0.82 5.18 11.86
CA LEU A 53 -0.25 5.19 10.51
C LEU A 53 1.22 4.75 10.46
N SER A 54 2.03 5.18 11.41
CA SER A 54 3.47 4.92 11.43
C SER A 54 4.04 5.07 12.84
N ASN A 55 5.31 4.74 13.02
CA ASN A 55 6.07 4.91 14.26
C ASN A 55 7.32 5.78 14.00
N ALA A 56 7.58 6.75 14.88
CA ALA A 56 8.76 7.62 14.77
C ALA A 56 10.09 6.86 14.96
N ASP A 57 10.08 5.79 15.76
CA ASP A 57 11.20 4.85 15.94
C ASP A 57 10.99 3.61 15.06
N CYS A 58 10.97 3.82 13.74
CA CYS A 58 10.88 2.74 12.77
C CYS A 58 12.28 2.15 12.51
N SER A 59 12.55 0.97 13.04
CA SER A 59 13.83 0.27 12.87
C SER A 59 13.60 -1.22 12.58
N LEU A 60 14.57 -1.87 11.92
CA LEU A 60 14.48 -3.28 11.52
C LEU A 60 14.24 -4.22 12.71
N SER A 61 14.75 -3.89 13.89
CA SER A 61 14.54 -4.68 15.12
C SER A 61 13.08 -4.71 15.62
N ARG A 62 12.21 -3.85 15.07
CA ARG A 62 10.76 -3.81 15.38
C ARG A 62 9.94 -4.75 14.50
N PHE A 63 10.56 -5.43 13.54
CA PHE A 63 9.93 -6.41 12.66
C PHE A 63 10.41 -7.81 13.03
N TYR A 64 9.47 -8.75 13.11
CA TYR A 64 9.78 -10.16 13.33
C TYR A 64 9.82 -10.86 11.97
N GLY A 65 10.94 -11.52 11.67
CA GLY A 65 11.17 -12.24 10.41
C GLY A 65 12.52 -12.95 10.43
N GLY A 66 12.65 -14.03 9.67
CA GLY A 66 13.91 -14.76 9.53
C GLY A 66 14.91 -14.08 8.58
N ASP A 67 14.41 -13.19 7.73
CA ASP A 67 15.20 -12.40 6.79
C ASP A 67 14.79 -10.92 6.93
N PRO A 68 15.66 -10.03 7.44
CA PRO A 68 15.37 -8.60 7.51
C PRO A 68 15.16 -7.94 6.15
N ALA A 69 15.58 -8.59 5.05
CA ALA A 69 15.34 -8.13 3.68
C ALA A 69 14.00 -8.64 3.11
N PHE A 70 13.27 -9.52 3.81
CA PHE A 70 11.99 -10.07 3.34
C PHE A 70 11.04 -10.50 4.47
#